data_AF-A0AAV5TIS6-F1
#
_entry.id   AF-A0AAV5TIS6-F1
#
_cell.length_a   1.000
_cell.length_b   1.000
_cell.length_c   1.000
_cell.angle_alpha   90.00
_cell.angle_beta   90.00
_cell.angle_gamma   90.00
#
_symmetry.space_group_name_H-M   'P 1'
#
loop_
_entity.id
_entity.type
_entity.pdbx_description
1 polymer ?
#
loop_
_entity_poly.entity_id
_entity_poly.type
_entity_poly.pdbx_seq_one_letter_code
_entity_poly.pdbx_strand_id
1 'polypeptide(L)'
;TVSQMRLATAIVLARQVARQHKSLVRMMASTPAPKPAPKQEESQLSRSVLEEVLLSEKPKPTTFTGKVAEKAENTFMYVAAAASIAALGAFAYILLETFLANDSPNKIYTRALSMIRDDPRSQDIFGSSIAGFGEGKRRRNNIASHKYEKDGEQRVRVLFHIKGDRAEGNAQCEVVQRDGDWETRFLFVETKTSPRITHVIIDNR
;
A
#
# COMPACT_ATOMS: atom_id res chain seq x y z
N THR A 1 -21.43 4.99 -13.81
CA THR A 1 -22.44 4.06 -13.24
C THR A 1 -21.93 2.64 -12.99
N VAL A 2 -20.97 2.11 -13.77
CA VAL A 2 -20.39 0.76 -13.55
C VAL A 2 -19.44 0.66 -12.33
N SER A 3 -18.79 1.77 -11.93
CA SER A 3 -17.84 1.82 -10.80
C SER A 3 -18.51 1.66 -9.43
N GLN A 4 -19.70 2.24 -9.24
CA GLN A 4 -20.48 2.13 -8.00
C GLN A 4 -21.01 0.69 -7.78
N MET A 5 -21.31 -0.03 -8.86
CA MET A 5 -21.80 -1.41 -8.79
C MET A 5 -20.72 -2.40 -8.33
N ARG A 6 -19.46 -2.17 -8.69
CA ARG A 6 -18.31 -3.02 -8.29
C ARG A 6 -17.94 -2.88 -6.81
N LEU A 7 -18.11 -1.69 -6.24
CA LEU A 7 -17.82 -1.43 -4.83
C LEU A 7 -18.85 -2.11 -3.90
N ALA A 8 -20.12 -2.08 -4.29
CA ALA A 8 -21.21 -2.69 -3.53
C ALA A 8 -21.07 -4.22 -3.47
N THR A 9 -20.66 -4.87 -4.56
CA THR A 9 -20.45 -6.33 -4.60
C THR A 9 -19.30 -6.77 -3.68
N ALA A 10 -18.21 -6.00 -3.62
CA ALA A 10 -17.06 -6.31 -2.77
C ALA A 10 -17.40 -6.25 -1.25
N ILE A 11 -18.22 -5.28 -0.85
CA ILE A 11 -18.64 -5.12 0.57
C ILE A 11 -19.57 -6.27 1.01
N VAL A 12 -20.46 -6.72 0.14
CA VAL A 12 -21.38 -7.84 0.43
C VAL A 12 -20.60 -9.15 0.60
N LEU A 13 -19.60 -9.39 -0.26
CA LEU A 13 -18.75 -10.59 -0.19
C LEU A 13 -17.92 -10.63 1.11
N ALA A 14 -17.33 -9.50 1.51
CA ALA A 14 -16.57 -9.40 2.76
C ALA A 14 -17.44 -9.69 4.00
N ARG A 15 -18.69 -9.23 4.00
CA ARG A 15 -19.67 -9.51 5.08
C ARG A 15 -20.16 -10.96 5.10
N GLN A 16 -20.12 -11.67 3.96
CA GLN A 16 -20.47 -13.09 3.86
C GLN A 16 -19.37 -13.96 4.48
N VAL A 17 -18.10 -13.68 4.16
CA VAL A 17 -16.93 -14.41 4.68
C VAL A 17 -16.76 -14.21 6.19
N ALA A 18 -16.97 -13.00 6.69
CA ALA A 18 -16.90 -12.71 8.13
C ALA A 18 -17.99 -13.43 8.95
N ARG A 19 -19.16 -13.72 8.34
CA ARG A 19 -20.24 -14.48 8.98
C ARG A 19 -19.92 -15.97 9.08
N GLN A 20 -19.22 -16.54 8.10
CA GLN A 20 -18.82 -17.95 8.09
C GLN A 20 -17.73 -18.26 9.14
N HIS A 21 -16.78 -17.34 9.35
CA HIS A 21 -15.76 -17.51 10.38
C HIS A 21 -16.31 -17.46 11.83
N LYS A 22 -17.36 -16.68 12.09
CA LYS A 22 -17.95 -16.60 13.44
C LYS A 22 -18.72 -17.87 13.86
N SER A 23 -19.31 -18.61 12.91
CA SER A 23 -20.04 -19.85 13.25
C SER A 23 -19.09 -21.01 13.57
N LEU A 24 -17.96 -21.10 12.86
CA LEU A 24 -16.93 -22.11 13.09
C LEU A 24 -16.21 -21.94 14.44
N VAL A 25 -15.91 -20.71 14.84
CA VAL A 25 -15.26 -20.45 16.15
C VAL A 25 -16.19 -20.78 17.33
N ARG A 26 -17.51 -20.68 17.15
CA ARG A 26 -18.49 -20.99 18.20
C ARG A 26 -18.72 -22.50 18.36
N MET A 27 -18.49 -23.31 17.33
CA MET A 27 -18.58 -24.78 17.40
C MET A 27 -17.38 -25.43 18.10
N MET A 28 -16.24 -24.74 18.19
CA MET A 28 -15.01 -25.26 18.83
C MET A 28 -14.94 -24.98 20.34
N ALA A 29 -15.89 -24.23 20.92
CA ALA A 29 -15.80 -23.70 22.28
C ALA A 29 -16.66 -24.43 23.33
N SER A 30 -17.17 -25.63 23.05
CA SER A 30 -17.99 -26.40 24.01
C SER A 30 -17.39 -27.78 24.32
N THR A 31 -16.45 -27.82 25.26
CA THR A 31 -16.07 -29.05 25.97
C THR A 31 -16.00 -28.73 27.47
N PRO A 32 -16.70 -29.45 28.36
CA PRO A 32 -16.69 -29.16 29.79
C PRO A 32 -15.39 -29.65 30.45
N ALA A 33 -14.89 -28.86 31.42
CA ALA A 33 -13.66 -29.13 32.17
C ALA A 33 -13.88 -30.12 33.33
N PRO A 34 -12.92 -31.05 33.62
CA PRO A 34 -12.92 -31.82 34.86
C PRO A 34 -11.97 -31.25 35.95
N LYS A 35 -12.36 -31.45 37.21
CA LYS A 35 -11.70 -31.03 38.48
C LYS A 35 -10.61 -32.04 38.96
N PRO A 36 -9.78 -31.74 39.99
CA PRO A 36 -8.33 -32.03 39.98
C PRO A 36 -7.81 -33.22 40.84
N ALA A 37 -6.63 -33.74 40.41
CA ALA A 37 -5.49 -34.40 41.12
C ALA A 37 -5.71 -35.78 41.83
N PRO A 38 -4.70 -36.70 41.95
CA PRO A 38 -3.26 -36.47 42.15
C PRO A 38 -2.26 -37.28 41.29
N LYS A 39 -0.97 -36.97 41.50
CA LYS A 39 0.23 -37.22 40.69
C LYS A 39 0.90 -38.59 40.90
N GLN A 40 1.78 -38.90 39.94
CA GLN A 40 3.00 -39.72 39.98
C GLN A 40 2.88 -41.13 39.37
N GLU A 41 3.20 -41.25 38.06
CA GLU A 41 3.86 -42.42 37.42
C GLU A 41 4.07 -42.29 35.88
N GLU A 42 3.67 -41.19 35.23
CA GLU A 42 3.61 -41.11 33.74
C GLU A 42 4.95 -40.92 32.99
N SER A 43 6.06 -40.54 33.63
CA SER A 43 7.25 -40.07 32.87
C SER A 43 8.03 -41.16 32.12
N GLN A 44 7.82 -42.44 32.45
CA GLN A 44 8.48 -43.57 31.78
C GLN A 44 7.61 -44.18 30.68
N LEU A 45 6.28 -44.19 30.86
CA LEU A 45 5.33 -44.77 29.92
C LEU A 45 5.03 -43.82 28.74
N SER A 46 5.04 -42.51 28.96
CA SER A 46 4.81 -41.55 27.88
C SER A 46 5.92 -41.55 26.82
N ARG A 47 7.16 -41.92 27.19
CA ARG A 47 8.26 -42.07 26.23
C ARG A 47 8.02 -43.24 25.28
N SER A 48 7.58 -44.39 25.80
CA SER A 48 7.31 -45.56 24.94
C SER A 48 6.13 -45.32 24.01
N VAL A 49 5.08 -44.61 24.47
CA VAL A 49 3.92 -44.26 23.62
C VAL A 49 4.29 -43.21 22.57
N LEU A 50 5.11 -42.22 22.89
CA LEU A 50 5.61 -41.26 21.89
C LEU A 50 6.50 -41.93 20.85
N GLU A 51 7.35 -42.87 21.26
CA GLU A 51 8.24 -43.63 20.39
C GLU A 51 7.47 -44.65 19.54
N GLU A 52 6.43 -45.29 20.07
CA GLU A 52 5.52 -46.19 19.34
C GLU A 52 4.62 -45.44 18.34
N VAL A 53 4.22 -44.20 18.65
CA VAL A 53 3.47 -43.33 17.73
C VAL A 53 4.38 -42.67 16.69
N LEU A 54 5.66 -42.44 17.00
CA LEU A 54 6.67 -41.96 16.05
C LEU A 54 7.23 -43.08 15.15
N LEU A 55 7.31 -44.33 15.64
CA LEU A 55 7.81 -45.51 14.92
C LEU A 55 6.71 -46.40 14.32
N SER A 56 5.43 -46.14 14.61
CA SER A 56 4.32 -46.63 13.78
C SER A 56 4.42 -45.96 12.41
N GLU A 57 5.25 -46.56 11.56
CA GLU A 57 5.30 -46.34 10.13
C GLU A 57 3.86 -46.33 9.62
N LYS A 58 3.34 -45.15 9.25
CA LYS A 58 2.05 -45.01 8.57
C LYS A 58 2.03 -46.07 7.46
N PRO A 59 1.07 -47.03 7.46
CA PRO A 59 1.10 -48.11 6.48
C PRO A 59 1.06 -47.47 5.09
N LYS A 60 2.12 -47.68 4.30
CA LYS A 60 2.18 -47.24 2.91
C LYS A 60 0.90 -47.74 2.23
N PRO A 61 0.03 -46.86 1.70
CA PRO A 61 -1.22 -47.28 1.12
C PRO A 61 -0.93 -48.17 -0.09
N THR A 62 -1.13 -49.47 0.03
CA THR A 62 -0.91 -50.44 -1.06
C THR A 62 -2.10 -50.50 -2.03
N THR A 63 -3.19 -49.79 -1.73
CA THR A 63 -4.39 -49.70 -2.57
C THR A 63 -4.34 -48.45 -3.46
N PHE A 64 -4.68 -48.60 -4.74
CA PHE A 64 -4.70 -47.52 -5.73
C PHE A 64 -5.41 -46.26 -5.21
N THR A 65 -6.51 -46.42 -4.46
CA THR A 65 -7.33 -45.37 -3.82
C THR A 65 -6.60 -44.53 -2.77
N GLY A 66 -5.74 -45.11 -1.93
CA GLY A 66 -5.00 -44.37 -0.89
C GLY A 66 -3.87 -43.51 -1.48
N LYS A 67 -3.23 -43.99 -2.54
CA LYS A 67 -2.20 -43.23 -3.29
C LYS A 67 -2.79 -42.05 -4.05
N VAL A 68 -4.06 -42.11 -4.48
CA VAL A 68 -4.74 -40.96 -5.11
C VAL A 68 -5.17 -39.93 -4.07
N ALA A 69 -5.62 -40.36 -2.89
CA ALA A 69 -6.02 -39.43 -1.82
C ALA A 69 -4.84 -38.60 -1.29
N GLU A 70 -3.69 -39.24 -1.04
CA GLU A 70 -2.46 -38.56 -0.58
C GLU A 70 -1.84 -37.68 -1.67
N LYS A 71 -1.87 -38.10 -2.95
CA LYS A 71 -1.45 -37.25 -4.07
C LYS A 71 -2.44 -36.10 -4.35
N ALA A 72 -3.73 -36.30 -4.09
CA ALA A 72 -4.75 -35.27 -4.27
C ALA A 72 -4.63 -34.18 -3.20
N GLU A 73 -4.34 -34.54 -1.95
CA GLU A 73 -4.08 -33.55 -0.89
C GLU A 73 -2.89 -32.66 -1.23
N ASN A 74 -1.78 -33.23 -1.71
CA ASN A 74 -0.61 -32.44 -2.13
C ASN A 74 -0.93 -31.58 -3.36
N THR A 75 -1.67 -32.11 -4.33
CA THR A 75 -2.08 -31.35 -5.53
C THR A 75 -3.00 -30.18 -5.18
N PHE A 76 -3.94 -30.38 -4.26
CA PHE A 76 -4.81 -29.31 -3.76
C PHE A 76 -4.01 -28.20 -3.11
N MET A 77 -3.01 -28.53 -2.28
CA MET A 77 -2.13 -27.55 -1.66
C MET A 77 -1.30 -26.78 -2.69
N TYR A 78 -0.77 -27.44 -3.73
CA TYR A 78 -0.05 -26.75 -4.81
C TYR A 78 -0.96 -25.84 -5.64
N VAL A 79 -2.19 -26.27 -5.94
CA VAL A 79 -3.18 -25.45 -6.66
C VAL A 79 -3.60 -24.25 -5.81
N ALA A 80 -3.87 -24.46 -4.53
CA ALA A 80 -4.21 -23.38 -3.60
C ALA A 80 -3.06 -22.37 -3.45
N ALA A 81 -1.81 -22.85 -3.38
CA ALA A 81 -0.62 -21.98 -3.34
C ALA A 81 -0.45 -21.19 -4.64
N ALA A 82 -0.59 -21.83 -5.81
CA ALA A 82 -0.52 -21.17 -7.11
C ALA A 82 -1.62 -20.12 -7.28
N ALA A 83 -2.86 -20.43 -6.88
CA ALA A 83 -3.98 -19.50 -6.89
C ALA A 83 -3.73 -18.30 -5.97
N SER A 84 -3.13 -18.52 -4.80
CA SER A 84 -2.79 -17.44 -3.85
C SER A 84 -1.73 -16.50 -4.43
N ILE A 85 -0.70 -17.03 -5.07
CA ILE A 85 0.34 -16.24 -5.75
C ILE A 85 -0.26 -15.45 -6.92
N ALA A 86 -1.14 -16.07 -7.72
CA ALA A 86 -1.82 -15.40 -8.82
C ALA A 86 -2.72 -14.25 -8.33
N ALA A 87 -3.49 -14.49 -7.27
CA ALA A 87 -4.34 -13.46 -6.67
C ALA A 87 -3.51 -12.30 -6.09
N LEU A 88 -2.40 -12.60 -5.41
CA LEU A 88 -1.50 -11.59 -4.88
C LEU A 88 -0.83 -10.79 -6.00
N GLY A 89 -0.37 -11.45 -7.06
CA GLY A 89 0.23 -10.82 -8.23
C GLY A 89 -0.74 -9.88 -8.95
N ALA A 90 -1.99 -10.31 -9.16
CA ALA A 90 -3.03 -9.47 -9.76
C ALA A 90 -3.36 -8.25 -8.89
N PHE A 91 -3.46 -8.42 -7.58
CA PHE A 91 -3.69 -7.31 -6.65
C PHE A 91 -2.51 -6.33 -6.64
N ALA A 92 -1.28 -6.84 -6.60
CA ALA A 92 -0.07 -6.03 -6.66
C ALA A 92 0.02 -5.25 -7.98
N TYR A 93 -0.33 -5.87 -9.10
CA TYR A 93 -0.36 -5.21 -10.42
C TYR A 93 -1.29 -3.99 -10.43
N ILE A 94 -2.54 -4.15 -9.99
CA ILE A 94 -3.52 -3.06 -9.94
C ILE A 94 -3.05 -1.91 -9.02
N LEU A 95 -2.47 -2.24 -7.87
CA LEU A 95 -1.91 -1.23 -6.96
C LEU A 95 -0.74 -0.49 -7.61
N LEU A 96 0.18 -1.21 -8.25
CA LEU A 96 1.34 -0.60 -8.90
C LEU A 96 0.90 0.35 -10.01
N GLU A 97 -0.02 -0.04 -10.90
CA GLU A 97 -0.54 0.84 -11.95
C GLU A 97 -1.17 2.12 -11.40
N THR A 98 -1.96 1.99 -10.33
CA THR A 98 -2.64 3.13 -9.72
C THR A 98 -1.69 4.06 -8.97
N PHE A 99 -0.69 3.53 -8.28
CA PHE A 99 0.28 4.35 -7.53
C PHE A 99 1.39 4.94 -8.41
N LEU A 100 1.81 4.24 -9.47
CA LEU A 100 2.83 4.70 -10.41
C LEU A 100 2.27 5.61 -11.51
N ALA A 101 0.94 5.78 -11.58
CA ALA A 101 0.32 6.75 -12.46
C ALA A 101 1.02 8.12 -12.28
N ASN A 102 1.47 8.70 -13.41
CA ASN A 102 2.25 9.94 -13.44
C ASN A 102 1.53 11.15 -12.83
N ASP A 103 0.23 11.02 -12.58
CA ASP A 103 -0.69 11.99 -11.95
C ASP A 103 -0.53 12.09 -10.42
N SER A 104 0.27 11.24 -9.79
CA SER A 104 0.48 11.29 -8.34
C SER A 104 1.00 12.67 -7.88
N PRO A 105 0.29 13.36 -6.95
CA PRO A 105 0.71 14.68 -6.44
C PRO A 105 2.12 14.66 -5.83
N ASN A 106 2.52 13.52 -5.25
CA ASN A 106 3.86 13.33 -4.70
C ASN A 106 4.93 13.34 -5.79
N LYS A 107 4.66 12.74 -6.95
CA LYS A 107 5.61 12.73 -8.08
C LYS A 107 5.81 14.12 -8.65
N ILE A 108 4.70 14.86 -8.82
CA ILE A 108 4.72 16.27 -9.25
C ILE A 108 5.50 17.12 -8.24
N TYR A 109 5.25 16.93 -6.93
CA TYR A 109 5.99 17.60 -5.86
C TYR A 109 7.49 17.31 -5.91
N THR A 110 7.90 16.04 -5.99
CA THR A 110 9.32 15.66 -6.01
C THR A 110 10.03 16.25 -7.23
N ARG A 111 9.38 16.22 -8.40
CA ARG A 111 9.90 16.83 -9.63
C ARG A 111 9.99 18.36 -9.52
N ALA A 112 8.97 19.01 -8.98
CA ALA A 112 8.98 20.47 -8.77
C ALA A 112 10.09 20.87 -7.80
N LEU A 113 10.25 20.13 -6.70
CA LEU A 113 11.30 20.40 -5.70
C LEU A 113 12.70 20.18 -6.26
N SER A 114 12.93 19.18 -7.11
CA SER A 114 14.22 19.01 -7.78
C SER A 114 14.50 20.18 -8.72
N MET A 115 13.53 20.61 -9.53
CA MET A 115 13.69 21.78 -10.41
C MET A 115 14.00 23.07 -9.63
N ILE A 116 13.41 23.26 -8.45
CA ILE A 116 13.74 24.40 -7.56
C ILE A 116 15.17 24.29 -7.02
N ARG A 117 15.62 23.08 -6.68
CA ARG A 117 16.99 22.86 -6.19
C ARG A 117 18.04 23.08 -7.25
N ASP A 118 17.73 22.77 -8.50
CA ASP A 118 18.66 22.90 -9.61
C ASP A 118 18.73 24.32 -10.18
N ASP A 119 17.75 25.18 -9.86
CA ASP A 119 17.69 26.56 -10.33
C ASP A 119 18.63 27.50 -9.54
N PRO A 120 19.61 28.16 -10.20
CA PRO A 120 20.58 29.02 -9.52
C PRO A 120 19.94 30.20 -8.77
N ARG A 121 18.88 30.79 -9.34
CA ARG A 121 18.18 31.92 -8.70
C ARG A 121 17.48 31.50 -7.41
N SER A 122 16.92 30.30 -7.38
CA SER A 122 16.35 29.71 -6.18
C SER A 122 17.43 29.43 -5.12
N GLN A 123 18.60 28.93 -5.52
CA GLN A 123 19.74 28.74 -4.60
C GLN A 123 20.25 30.07 -4.03
N ASP A 124 20.28 31.15 -4.81
CA ASP A 124 20.72 32.47 -4.33
C ASP A 124 19.80 33.02 -3.22
N ILE A 125 18.49 32.83 -3.39
CA ILE A 125 17.45 33.31 -2.47
C ILE A 125 17.37 32.43 -1.22
N PHE A 126 17.27 31.10 -1.38
CA PHE A 126 16.99 30.18 -0.28
C PHE A 126 18.25 29.59 0.36
N GLY A 127 19.37 29.55 -0.35
CA GLY A 127 20.62 28.92 0.06
C GLY A 127 20.87 27.57 -0.63
N SER A 128 21.98 26.93 -0.27
CA SER A 128 22.42 25.65 -0.85
C SER A 128 21.53 24.47 -0.47
N SER A 129 20.97 24.47 0.74
CA SER A 129 20.04 23.43 1.18
C SER A 129 18.61 23.93 1.04
N ILE A 130 17.78 23.21 0.28
CA ILE A 130 16.35 23.52 0.11
C ILE A 130 15.53 22.29 0.48
N ALA A 131 14.76 22.40 1.57
CA ALA A 131 13.82 21.39 2.04
C ALA A 131 12.38 21.79 1.65
N GLY A 132 11.61 20.84 1.13
CA GLY A 132 10.18 21.01 0.88
C GLY A 132 9.33 20.36 1.99
N PHE A 133 8.19 20.98 2.30
CA PHE A 133 7.22 20.52 3.29
C PHE A 133 5.79 20.64 2.76
N GLY A 134 4.94 19.68 3.13
CA GLY A 134 3.50 19.75 2.85
C GLY A 134 2.75 20.67 3.82
N GLU A 135 1.47 20.88 3.55
CA GLU A 135 0.52 21.60 4.40
C GLU A 135 0.00 20.70 5.56
N GLY A 136 -0.21 21.29 6.74
CA GLY A 136 -0.88 20.64 7.89
C GLY A 136 0.01 20.22 9.07
N LYS A 137 -0.63 19.70 10.13
CA LYS A 137 0.01 19.35 11.42
C LYS A 137 1.01 18.18 11.30
N ARG A 138 0.87 17.33 10.28
CA ARG A 138 1.83 16.31 9.86
C ARG A 138 2.51 16.76 8.56
N ARG A 139 3.50 17.64 8.68
CA ARG A 139 4.23 18.33 7.60
C ARG A 139 4.92 17.45 6.55
N ARG A 140 4.97 16.12 6.76
CA ARG A 140 5.75 15.19 5.92
C ARG A 140 4.94 14.57 4.77
N ASN A 141 3.61 14.50 4.88
CA ASN A 141 2.81 13.64 4.00
C ASN A 141 1.57 14.29 3.36
N ASN A 142 1.21 15.53 3.70
CA ASN A 142 0.04 16.20 3.10
C ASN A 142 0.49 17.32 2.17
N ILE A 143 0.63 17.02 0.89
CA ILE A 143 0.83 18.04 -0.13
C ILE A 143 -0.54 18.55 -0.56
N ALA A 144 -0.76 19.86 -0.48
CA ALA A 144 -2.00 20.46 -0.96
C ALA A 144 -2.05 20.31 -2.47
N SER A 145 -3.04 19.54 -2.93
CA SER A 145 -3.21 19.22 -4.34
C SER A 145 -4.66 19.43 -4.76
N HIS A 146 -4.83 20.03 -5.93
CA HIS A 146 -6.12 20.30 -6.54
C HIS A 146 -6.08 19.79 -7.97
N LYS A 147 -6.83 18.72 -8.23
CA LYS A 147 -7.10 18.22 -9.58
C LYS A 147 -8.37 18.87 -10.10
N TYR A 148 -8.30 19.46 -11.29
CA TYR A 148 -9.43 20.14 -11.92
C TYR A 148 -9.32 20.03 -13.44
N GLU A 149 -10.41 20.26 -14.14
CA GLU A 149 -10.45 20.27 -15.59
C GLU A 149 -10.70 21.70 -16.07
N LYS A 150 -9.95 22.15 -17.06
CA LYS A 150 -10.12 23.46 -17.67
C LYS A 150 -9.76 23.38 -19.14
N ASP A 151 -10.61 23.96 -20.00
CA ASP A 151 -10.44 23.98 -21.46
C ASP A 151 -10.38 22.57 -22.08
N GLY A 152 -11.02 21.57 -21.44
CA GLY A 152 -10.99 20.15 -21.85
C GLY A 152 -9.70 19.41 -21.47
N GLU A 153 -8.76 20.07 -20.79
CA GLU A 153 -7.51 19.47 -20.32
C GLU A 153 -7.59 19.18 -18.82
N GLN A 154 -7.08 18.02 -18.40
CA GLN A 154 -6.91 17.71 -16.98
C GLN A 154 -5.68 18.46 -16.44
N ARG A 155 -5.88 19.17 -15.33
CA ARG A 155 -4.84 19.94 -14.66
C ARG A 155 -4.72 19.53 -13.20
N VAL A 156 -3.49 19.53 -12.71
CA VAL A 156 -3.18 19.26 -11.32
C VAL A 156 -2.31 20.37 -10.81
N ARG A 157 -2.75 21.01 -9.74
CA ARG A 157 -2.00 22.05 -9.05
C ARG A 157 -1.54 21.52 -7.70
N VAL A 158 -0.27 21.72 -7.42
CA VAL A 158 0.40 21.32 -6.20
C VAL A 158 0.98 22.55 -5.52
N LEU A 159 0.64 22.72 -4.23
CA LEU A 159 1.15 23.78 -3.37
C LEU A 159 1.92 23.15 -2.21
N PHE A 160 3.11 23.69 -1.95
CA PHE A 160 3.96 23.24 -0.86
C PHE A 160 4.83 24.36 -0.32
N HIS A 161 5.29 24.19 0.90
CA HIS A 161 6.22 25.11 1.54
C HIS A 161 7.66 24.69 1.24
N ILE A 162 8.54 25.66 1.13
CA ILE A 162 9.97 25.43 1.04
C ILE A 162 10.68 26.21 2.14
N LYS A 163 11.79 25.64 2.61
CA LYS A 163 12.69 26.25 3.58
C LYS A 163 14.09 26.01 3.11
N GLY A 164 14.84 27.08 2.96
CA GLY A 164 16.28 27.00 2.84
C GLY A 164 16.98 27.56 4.07
N ASP A 165 18.30 27.62 3.97
CA ASP A 165 19.17 28.12 5.03
C ASP A 165 18.96 29.62 5.30
N ARG A 166 18.63 30.39 4.25
CA ARG A 166 18.50 31.85 4.30
C ARG A 166 17.05 32.34 4.39
N ALA A 167 16.13 31.64 3.74
CA ALA A 167 14.75 32.09 3.57
C ALA A 167 13.75 30.94 3.58
N GLU A 168 12.48 31.29 3.81
CA GLU A 168 11.33 30.39 3.70
C GLU A 168 10.38 30.93 2.64
N GLY A 169 9.66 30.03 1.96
CA GLY A 169 8.78 30.39 0.86
C GLY A 169 7.69 29.36 0.60
N ASN A 170 6.85 29.68 -0.38
CA ASN A 170 5.80 28.81 -0.90
C ASN A 170 6.08 28.56 -2.37
N ALA A 171 5.98 27.31 -2.80
CA ALA A 171 6.08 26.93 -4.20
C ALA A 171 4.72 26.49 -4.72
N GLN A 172 4.41 26.90 -5.95
CA GLN A 172 3.22 26.48 -6.65
C GLN A 172 3.61 25.92 -8.01
N CYS A 173 3.19 24.68 -8.25
CA CYS A 173 3.41 23.96 -9.51
C CYS A 173 2.07 23.58 -10.11
N GLU A 174 1.88 23.82 -11.40
CA GLU A 174 0.74 23.32 -12.15
C GLU A 174 1.23 22.47 -13.31
N VAL A 175 0.66 21.28 -13.43
CA VAL A 175 0.87 20.38 -14.57
C VAL A 175 -0.43 20.19 -15.33
N VAL A 176 -0.32 19.98 -16.63
CA VAL A 176 -1.42 19.72 -17.55
C VAL A 176 -1.17 18.41 -18.28
N GLN A 177 -2.23 17.64 -18.51
CA GLN A 177 -2.15 16.44 -19.31
C GLN A 177 -2.35 16.76 -20.79
N ARG A 178 -1.31 16.55 -21.61
CA ARG A 178 -1.33 16.70 -23.08
C ARG A 178 -0.80 15.43 -23.73
N ASP A 179 -1.52 14.92 -24.72
CA ASP A 179 -1.14 13.73 -25.50
C ASP A 179 -0.77 12.49 -24.66
N GLY A 180 -1.34 12.38 -23.46
CA GLY A 180 -1.08 11.28 -22.51
C GLY A 180 0.04 11.55 -21.51
N ASP A 181 0.84 12.60 -21.72
CA ASP A 181 1.94 13.00 -20.85
C ASP A 181 1.56 14.20 -19.96
N TRP A 182 2.24 14.30 -18.81
CA TRP A 182 2.05 15.37 -17.85
C TRP A 182 3.15 16.42 -18.03
N GLU A 183 2.78 17.58 -18.56
CA GLU A 183 3.67 18.70 -18.81
C GLU A 183 3.56 19.75 -17.72
N THR A 184 4.70 20.31 -17.26
CA THR A 184 4.70 21.44 -16.35
C THR A 184 4.24 22.69 -17.09
N ARG A 185 3.10 23.25 -16.67
CA ARG A 185 2.56 24.49 -17.22
C ARG A 185 3.22 25.71 -16.61
N PHE A 186 3.34 25.75 -15.28
CA PHE A 186 4.13 26.77 -14.61
C PHE A 186 4.66 26.26 -13.28
N LEU A 187 5.80 26.81 -12.88
CA LEU A 187 6.41 26.62 -11.58
C LEU A 187 6.97 27.95 -11.12
N PHE A 188 6.51 28.42 -9.97
CA PHE A 188 7.06 29.60 -9.35
C PHE A 188 7.14 29.43 -7.83
N VAL A 189 7.99 30.26 -7.24
CA VAL A 189 8.29 30.27 -5.82
C VAL A 189 8.11 31.69 -5.30
N GLU A 190 7.46 31.83 -4.16
CA GLU A 190 7.25 33.09 -3.48
C GLU A 190 7.94 33.06 -2.12
N THR A 191 8.80 34.04 -1.86
CA THR A 191 9.45 34.21 -0.55
C THR A 191 8.44 34.74 0.47
N LYS A 192 8.42 34.15 1.67
CA LYS A 192 7.53 34.55 2.77
C LYS A 192 8.04 35.78 3.52
N THR A 193 9.36 35.98 3.55
CA THR A 193 10.02 37.15 4.14
C THR A 193 9.68 38.42 3.36
N SER A 194 9.50 39.54 4.05
CA SER A 194 9.28 40.84 3.40
C SER A 194 10.61 41.46 2.95
N PRO A 195 10.74 41.98 1.73
CA PRO A 195 9.72 42.05 0.69
C PRO A 195 9.45 40.68 0.03
N ARG A 196 8.18 40.40 -0.28
CA ARG A 196 7.79 39.18 -0.99
C ARG A 196 8.32 39.24 -2.42
N ILE A 197 9.20 38.31 -2.75
CA ILE A 197 9.75 38.16 -4.09
C ILE A 197 9.14 36.90 -4.69
N THR A 198 8.53 37.03 -5.86
CA THR A 198 8.07 35.89 -6.67
C THR A 198 9.07 35.63 -7.77
N HIS A 199 9.59 34.41 -7.81
CA HIS A 199 10.53 33.94 -8.81
C HIS A 199 9.86 32.85 -9.65
N VAL A 200 9.81 33.05 -10.96
CA VAL A 200 9.21 32.11 -11.92
C VAL A 200 10.33 31.26 -12.52
N ILE A 201 10.21 29.95 -12.36
CA ILE A 201 11.19 28.98 -12.85
C ILE A 201 10.77 28.45 -14.22
N ILE A 202 9.50 28.10 -14.37
CA ILE A 202 8.91 27.63 -15.62
C ILE A 202 7.63 28.41 -15.87
N ASP A 203 7.49 28.93 -17.08
CA ASP A 203 6.26 29.58 -17.55
C ASP A 203 5.95 29.16 -18.99
N ASN A 204 5.05 28.17 -19.12
CA ASN A 204 4.52 27.65 -20.37
C ASN A 204 3.01 27.97 -20.49
N ARG A 205 2.61 29.14 -19.97
CA ARG A 205 1.21 29.52 -19.81
C ARG A 205 0.43 29.68 -21.09
#